data_AF-A0A117ECS6-F1
#
_entry.id   AF-A0A117ECS6-F1
#
_cell.length_a   1.000
_cell.length_b   1.000
_cell.length_c   1.000
_cell.angle_alpha   90.00
_cell.angle_beta   90.00
_cell.angle_gamma   90.00
#
_symmetry.space_group_name_H-M   'P 1'
#
loop_
_entity.id
_entity.type
_entity.pdbx_description
1 polymer ?
#
loop_
_entity_poly.entity_id
_entity_poly.type
_entity_poly.pdbx_seq_one_letter_code
_entity_poly.pdbx_strand_id
1 'polypeptide(L)'
;MSAEVSAPSAPQPSAPAVITLGTVRELLSDRKIFPGVPDDLGDDSELVLDSLGLVWLLHVVEERYGLVVEPGDEDIANLTSLRRLTEFLSASAAGATDGGDRVDR
;
A
#
# COMPACT_ATOMS: atom_id res chain seq x y z
N MET A 1 14.05 -38.59 31.26
CA MET A 1 13.99 -37.12 31.44
C MET A 1 14.40 -36.48 30.14
N SER A 2 13.46 -35.90 29.39
CA SER A 2 13.05 -34.47 29.46
C SER A 2 14.02 -33.61 28.63
N ALA A 3 13.63 -32.78 27.67
CA ALA A 3 12.31 -32.40 27.20
C ALA A 3 12.45 -31.93 25.74
N GLU A 4 11.49 -32.33 24.92
CA GLU A 4 11.06 -31.57 23.75
C GLU A 4 10.65 -30.15 24.19
N VAL A 5 11.18 -29.12 23.54
CA VAL A 5 10.52 -27.81 23.51
C VAL A 5 10.19 -27.48 22.07
N SER A 6 8.94 -27.80 21.75
CA SER A 6 8.20 -27.24 20.65
C SER A 6 7.94 -25.76 20.97
N ALA A 7 8.33 -24.86 20.08
CA ALA A 7 7.67 -23.58 19.95
C ALA A 7 6.96 -23.61 18.59
N PRO A 8 5.64 -23.77 18.53
CA PRO A 8 4.93 -23.47 17.31
C PRO A 8 5.09 -21.96 17.08
N SER A 9 5.80 -21.58 16.01
CA SER A 9 5.63 -20.26 15.40
C SER A 9 4.12 -20.08 15.22
N ALA A 10 3.53 -19.21 16.03
CA ALA A 10 2.13 -18.87 15.88
C ALA A 10 1.92 -18.48 14.41
N PRO A 11 0.88 -19.00 13.73
CA PRO A 11 0.41 -18.34 12.53
C PRO A 11 0.04 -16.94 12.97
N GLN A 12 0.90 -15.96 12.65
CA GLN A 12 0.49 -14.57 12.69
C GLN A 12 -0.80 -14.55 11.87
N PRO A 13 -1.92 -14.03 12.40
CA PRO A 13 -3.10 -13.87 11.59
C PRO A 13 -2.64 -13.01 10.42
N SER A 14 -2.64 -13.59 9.22
CA SER A 14 -2.66 -12.83 7.98
C SER A 14 -3.95 -12.03 8.04
N ALA A 15 -3.93 -10.94 8.80
CA ALA A 15 -4.97 -9.95 8.77
C ALA A 15 -5.12 -9.60 7.30
N PRO A 16 -6.36 -9.54 6.77
CA PRO A 16 -6.56 -9.03 5.43
C PRO A 16 -5.79 -7.72 5.37
N ALA A 17 -4.90 -7.59 4.41
CA ALA A 17 -3.85 -6.60 4.47
C ALA A 17 -4.49 -5.23 4.23
N VAL A 18 -5.02 -4.63 5.30
CA VAL A 18 -5.77 -3.38 5.25
C VAL A 18 -4.75 -2.29 5.02
N ILE A 19 -4.80 -1.68 3.84
CA ILE A 19 -3.99 -0.51 3.54
C ILE A 19 -4.56 0.63 4.37
N THR A 20 -3.85 1.01 5.42
CA THR A 20 -4.23 2.12 6.29
C THR A 20 -3.40 3.36 5.97
N LEU A 21 -3.86 4.49 6.46
CA LEU A 21 -3.19 5.77 6.31
C LEU A 21 -1.76 5.74 6.91
N GLY A 22 -1.60 5.07 8.06
CA GLY A 22 -0.29 4.84 8.68
C GLY A 22 0.63 3.95 7.84
N THR A 23 0.07 2.95 7.15
CA THR A 23 0.80 2.09 6.22
C THR A 23 1.36 2.91 5.05
N VAL A 24 0.50 3.70 4.40
CA VAL A 24 0.91 4.56 3.28
C VAL A 24 1.96 5.56 3.73
N ARG A 25 1.81 6.14 4.93
CA ARG A 25 2.81 7.03 5.51
C ARG A 25 4.16 6.34 5.75
N GLU A 26 4.16 5.11 6.26
CA GLU A 26 5.39 4.32 6.41
C GLU A 26 6.07 4.10 5.06
N LEU A 27 5.31 3.75 4.02
CA LEU A 27 5.85 3.55 2.67
C LEU A 27 6.48 4.83 2.09
N LEU A 28 5.89 5.98 2.38
CA LEU A 28 6.40 7.29 1.95
C LEU A 28 7.53 7.85 2.83
N SER A 29 7.84 7.19 3.96
CA SER A 29 8.90 7.63 4.87
C SER A 29 10.31 7.33 4.32
N ASP A 30 10.44 6.53 3.25
CA ASP A 30 11.72 6.29 2.61
C ASP A 30 12.18 7.52 1.81
N ARG A 31 12.98 8.37 2.46
CA ARG A 31 13.53 9.61 1.88
C ARG A 31 14.47 9.38 0.69
N LYS A 32 14.95 8.15 0.45
CA LYS A 32 15.71 7.85 -0.77
C LYS A 32 14.83 7.83 -2.01
N ILE A 33 13.55 7.50 -1.82
CA ILE A 33 12.56 7.42 -2.88
C ILE A 33 11.70 8.68 -2.90
N PHE A 34 11.34 9.21 -1.72
CA PHE A 34 10.47 10.37 -1.53
C PHE A 34 11.20 11.51 -0.81
N PRO A 35 12.21 12.15 -1.42
CA PRO A 35 13.02 13.17 -0.75
C PRO A 35 12.19 14.40 -0.34
N GLY A 36 11.13 14.72 -1.08
CA GLY A 36 10.25 15.88 -0.88
C GLY A 36 9.08 15.65 0.09
N VAL A 37 8.87 14.41 0.57
CA VAL A 37 7.76 14.12 1.49
C VAL A 37 8.24 14.33 2.94
N PRO A 38 7.55 15.18 3.73
CA PRO A 38 7.84 15.34 5.15
C PRO A 38 7.42 14.10 5.95
N ASP A 39 8.19 13.75 6.98
CA ASP A 39 7.86 12.64 7.91
C ASP A 39 6.52 12.84 8.63
N ASP A 40 6.18 14.09 8.92
CA ASP A 40 4.91 14.50 9.53
C ASP A 40 3.94 15.05 8.48
N LEU A 41 3.88 14.41 7.30
CA LEU A 41 2.87 14.74 6.30
C LEU A 41 1.48 14.48 6.89
N GLY A 42 0.67 15.53 7.01
CA GLY A 42 -0.71 15.40 7.45
C GLY A 42 -1.58 14.71 6.39
N ASP A 43 -2.65 14.07 6.84
CA ASP A 43 -3.54 13.24 6.01
C ASP A 43 -4.10 13.99 4.78
N ASP A 44 -4.39 15.28 4.97
CA ASP A 44 -4.93 16.21 3.97
C ASP A 44 -3.89 17.22 3.45
N SER A 45 -2.60 16.98 3.72
CA SER A 45 -1.52 17.82 3.19
C SER A 45 -1.28 17.54 1.72
N GLU A 46 -0.82 18.58 1.01
CA GLU A 46 -0.41 18.46 -0.40
C GLU A 46 0.77 17.49 -0.52
N LEU A 47 0.52 16.38 -1.20
CA LEU A 47 1.48 15.34 -1.53
C LEU A 47 1.78 15.44 -3.03
N VAL A 48 3.06 15.54 -3.37
CA VAL A 48 3.51 15.49 -4.76
C VAL A 48 4.32 14.21 -4.94
N LEU A 49 3.82 13.33 -5.80
CA LEU A 49 4.51 12.12 -6.21
C LEU A 49 5.12 12.33 -7.60
N ASP A 50 6.43 12.19 -7.70
CA ASP A 50 7.10 12.06 -8.99
C ASP A 50 6.71 10.74 -9.67
N SER A 51 6.87 10.66 -10.99
CA SER A 51 6.56 9.45 -11.78
C SER A 51 7.28 8.19 -11.25
N LEU A 52 8.53 8.35 -10.79
CA LEU A 52 9.29 7.27 -10.16
C LEU A 52 8.73 6.90 -8.79
N GLY A 53 8.37 7.89 -7.97
CA GLY A 53 7.85 7.67 -6.62
C GLY A 53 6.52 6.91 -6.66
N LEU A 54 5.64 7.27 -7.61
CA LEU A 54 4.38 6.56 -7.83
C LEU A 54 4.63 5.11 -8.24
N VAL A 55 5.43 4.86 -9.29
CA VAL A 55 5.72 3.49 -9.76
C VAL A 55 6.35 2.65 -8.66
N TRP A 56 7.29 3.22 -7.90
CA TRP A 56 7.92 2.52 -6.79
C TRP A 56 6.92 2.19 -5.68
N LEU A 57 6.03 3.13 -5.33
CA LEU A 57 5.00 2.89 -4.32
C LEU A 57 4.09 1.73 -4.73
N LEU A 58 3.61 1.73 -5.97
CA LEU A 58 2.75 0.67 -6.51
C LEU A 58 3.49 -0.67 -6.50
N HIS A 59 4.76 -0.68 -6.90
CA HIS A 59 5.60 -1.88 -6.85
C HIS A 59 5.79 -2.43 -5.42
N VAL A 60 6.04 -1.56 -4.43
CA VAL A 60 6.17 -2.02 -3.03
C VAL A 60 4.84 -2.51 -2.47
N VAL A 61 3.73 -1.89 -2.86
CA VAL A 61 2.39 -2.35 -2.49
C VAL A 61 2.12 -3.73 -3.09
N GLU A 62 2.48 -3.96 -4.35
CA GLU A 62 2.39 -5.27 -4.99
C GLU A 62 3.25 -6.31 -4.26
N GLU A 63 4.52 -6.02 -3.99
CA GLU A 63 5.45 -6.96 -3.33
C GLU A 63 5.04 -7.30 -1.90
N ARG A 64 4.53 -6.32 -1.12
CA ARG A 64 4.17 -6.51 0.29
C ARG A 64 2.75 -7.05 0.48
N TYR A 65 1.80 -6.63 -0.36
CA TYR A 65 0.37 -6.88 -0.19
C TYR A 65 -0.21 -7.80 -1.27
N GLY A 66 0.56 -8.14 -2.31
CA GLY A 66 0.07 -8.89 -3.48
C GLY A 66 -0.97 -8.10 -4.28
N LEU A 67 -0.99 -6.78 -4.15
CA LEU A 67 -2.01 -5.92 -4.74
C LEU A 67 -1.47 -5.21 -5.97
N VAL A 68 -1.91 -5.65 -7.15
CA VAL A 68 -1.59 -5.00 -8.43
C VAL A 68 -2.55 -3.81 -8.62
N VAL A 69 -2.00 -2.60 -8.70
CA VAL A 69 -2.76 -1.36 -8.87
C VAL A 69 -2.21 -0.56 -10.04
N GLU A 70 -3.08 -0.26 -11.01
CA GLU A 70 -2.74 0.56 -12.17
C GLU A 70 -3.64 1.80 -12.20
N PRO A 71 -3.18 2.95 -11.65
CA PRO A 71 -3.95 4.19 -11.71
C PRO A 71 -3.99 4.73 -13.15
N GLY A 72 -5.18 5.15 -13.61
CA GLY A 72 -5.31 5.90 -14.85
C GLY A 72 -4.88 7.36 -14.69
N ASP A 73 -4.82 8.13 -15.78
CA ASP A 73 -4.39 9.54 -15.75
C ASP A 73 -5.23 10.39 -14.76
N GLU A 74 -6.54 10.15 -14.69
CA GLU A 74 -7.45 10.84 -13.76
C GLU A 74 -7.17 10.45 -12.30
N ASP A 75 -6.84 9.19 -12.04
CA ASP A 75 -6.49 8.73 -10.69
C ASP A 75 -5.19 9.38 -10.26
N ILE A 76 -4.16 9.37 -11.12
CA ILE A 76 -2.86 10.00 -10.87
C ILE A 76 -3.04 11.48 -10.52
N ALA A 77 -3.89 12.20 -11.25
CA ALA A 77 -4.20 13.60 -10.97
C ALA A 77 -4.88 13.81 -9.60
N ASN A 78 -5.56 12.78 -9.07
CA ASN A 78 -6.20 12.79 -7.76
C ASN A 78 -5.27 12.33 -6.61
N LEU A 79 -4.09 11.77 -6.90
CA LEU A 79 -3.10 11.33 -5.89
C LEU A 79 -2.30 12.51 -5.30
N THR A 80 -3.00 13.55 -4.85
CA THR A 80 -2.43 14.81 -4.35
C THR A 80 -2.42 14.93 -2.83
N SER A 81 -2.87 13.89 -2.12
CA SER A 81 -2.85 13.85 -0.66
C SER A 81 -2.76 12.41 -0.16
N LEU A 82 -2.25 12.23 1.06
CA LEU A 82 -2.11 10.92 1.68
C LEU A 82 -3.46 10.21 1.87
N ARG A 83 -4.52 10.95 2.21
CA ARG A 83 -5.89 10.44 2.27
C ARG A 83 -6.34 9.88 0.93
N ARG A 84 -6.20 10.64 -0.17
CA ARG A 84 -6.62 10.22 -1.52
C ARG A 84 -5.88 8.97 -1.98
N LEU A 85 -4.58 8.93 -1.74
CA LEU A 85 -3.74 7.78 -2.04
C LEU A 85 -4.18 6.54 -1.25
N THR A 86 -4.47 6.70 0.03
CA THR A 86 -4.96 5.61 0.89
C THR A 86 -6.34 5.13 0.44
N GLU A 87 -7.26 6.05 0.12
CA GLU A 87 -8.60 5.74 -0.41
C GLU A 87 -8.49 4.94 -1.71
N PHE A 88 -7.63 5.37 -2.63
CA PHE A 88 -7.40 4.70 -3.90
C PHE A 88 -6.87 3.27 -3.69
N LEU A 89 -5.78 3.11 -2.93
CA LEU A 89 -5.20 1.80 -2.66
C LEU A 89 -6.16 0.87 -1.90
N SER A 90 -6.95 1.42 -0.97
CA SER A 90 -7.98 0.67 -0.24
C SER A 90 -9.12 0.23 -1.16
N ALA A 91 -9.53 1.09 -2.09
CA ALA A 91 -10.55 0.76 -3.09
C ALA A 91 -10.06 -0.35 -4.03
N SER A 92 -8.80 -0.29 -4.46
CA SER A 92 -8.17 -1.36 -5.24
C SER A 92 -8.08 -2.66 -4.46
N ALA A 93 -7.72 -2.62 -3.17
CA ALA A 93 -7.69 -3.80 -2.31
C ALA A 93 -9.08 -4.44 -2.15
N ALA A 94 -10.13 -3.61 -1.98
CA ALA A 94 -11.51 -4.08 -1.91
C ALA A 94 -11.97 -4.66 -3.26
N GLY A 95 -11.65 -4.00 -4.38
CA GLY A 95 -11.96 -4.47 -5.72
C GLY A 95 -11.24 -5.77 -6.09
N ALA A 96 -10.01 -5.99 -5.61
CA ALA A 96 -9.28 -7.25 -5.81
C ALA A 96 -9.95 -8.44 -5.11
N THR A 97 -10.65 -8.22 -3.99
CA THR A 97 -11.41 -9.29 -3.31
C THR A 97 -12.76 -9.61 -3.99
N ASP A 98 -13.30 -8.68 -4.79
CA ASP A 98 -14.55 -8.85 -5.56
C ASP A 98 -14.28 -9.34 -6.99
N GLY A 99 -13.09 -9.03 -7.55
CA GLY A 99 -12.69 -9.23 -8.94
C GLY A 99 -12.29 -10.65 -9.35
N GLY A 100 -12.92 -11.69 -8.77
CA GLY A 100 -12.69 -13.09 -9.14
C GLY A 100 -13.22 -13.53 -10.51
N ASP A 101 -13.77 -12.63 -11.34
CA ASP A 101 -14.40 -13.00 -12.61
C ASP A 101 -14.28 -11.90 -13.69
N ARG A 102 -13.08 -11.50 -14.12
CA ARG A 102 -12.91 -10.76 -15.41
C ARG A 102 -11.53 -10.99 -16.04
N VAL A 103 -11.21 -12.22 -16.41
CA VAL A 103 -10.17 -12.48 -17.43
C VAL A 103 -10.61 -13.65 -18.33
N ASP A 104 -11.57 -13.39 -19.21
CA ASP A 104 -11.72 -14.08 -20.51
C ASP A 104 -12.53 -13.15 -21.45
N ARG A 105 -11.84 -12.38 -22.29
CA ARG A 105 -12.38 -11.88 -23.55
C ARG A 105 -11.29 -11.47 -24.53
#